data_AF-A0A2J6HL49-F1
#
_entry.id   AF-A0A2J6HL49-F1
#
_cell.length_a   1.000
_cell.length_b   1.000
_cell.length_c   1.000
_cell.angle_alpha   90.00
_cell.angle_beta   90.00
_cell.angle_gamma   90.00
#
_symmetry.space_group_name_H-M   'P 1'
#
loop_
_entity.id
_entity.type
_entity.pdbx_description
1 polymer ?
#
loop_
_entity_poly.entity_id
_entity_poly.type
_entity_poly.pdbx_seq_one_letter_code
_entity_poly.pdbx_strand_id
1 'polypeptide(L)'
;MHIKSDIAISESGFVFNPATGESFTVNPIGAEVIQLLKDNKSIQEAIEFILERYNVDETSFEKDLNDFVAMLKHHSILMHDE
;
A
#
# COMPACT_ATOMS: atom_id res chain seq x y z
N MET A 1 4.27 9.27 5.91
CA MET A 1 3.17 8.51 5.28
C MET A 1 3.18 7.13 5.88
N HIS A 2 2.07 6.73 6.49
CA HIS A 2 1.95 5.42 7.12
C HIS A 2 0.52 4.90 6.98
N ILE A 3 0.36 3.58 6.95
CA ILE A 3 -0.96 2.94 6.99
C ILE A 3 -1.52 3.12 8.40
N LYS A 4 -2.82 3.42 8.53
CA LYS A 4 -3.44 3.56 9.86
C LYS A 4 -3.33 2.25 10.64
N SER A 5 -3.03 2.36 11.92
CA SER A 5 -2.76 1.20 12.80
C SER A 5 -3.95 0.23 12.95
N ASP A 6 -5.17 0.72 12.73
CA ASP A 6 -6.41 -0.05 12.80
C ASP A 6 -6.78 -0.77 11.49
N ILE A 7 -6.02 -0.55 10.40
CA ILE A 7 -6.24 -1.27 9.14
C ILE A 7 -5.79 -2.72 9.28
N ALA A 8 -6.76 -3.62 9.16
CA ALA A 8 -6.52 -5.05 9.07
C ALA A 8 -6.24 -5.42 7.60
N ILE A 9 -5.17 -6.18 7.38
CA ILE A 9 -4.85 -6.78 6.08
C ILE A 9 -4.50 -8.25 6.25
N SER A 10 -5.00 -9.11 5.37
CA SER A 10 -4.62 -10.52 5.31
C SER A 10 -3.53 -10.77 4.25
N GLU A 11 -2.83 -11.90 4.36
CA GLU A 11 -1.87 -12.36 3.33
C GLU A 11 -2.52 -12.54 1.95
N SER A 12 -3.83 -12.83 1.91
CA SER A 12 -4.61 -12.95 0.68
C SER A 12 -5.02 -11.61 0.05
N GLY A 13 -4.67 -10.47 0.66
CA GLY A 13 -4.98 -9.13 0.15
C GLY A 13 -6.38 -8.62 0.51
N PHE A 14 -7.04 -9.18 1.53
CA PHE A 14 -8.26 -8.58 2.07
C PHE A 14 -7.91 -7.43 3.01
N VAL A 15 -8.47 -6.24 2.77
CA VAL A 15 -8.23 -5.04 3.57
C VAL A 15 -9.55 -4.60 4.21
N PHE A 16 -9.57 -4.45 5.52
CA PHE A 16 -10.73 -3.95 6.26
C PHE A 16 -10.39 -2.65 6.98
N ASN A 17 -11.21 -1.63 6.72
CA ASN A 17 -11.14 -0.35 7.40
C ASN A 17 -12.23 -0.30 8.50
N PRO A 18 -11.90 -0.53 9.77
CA PRO A 18 -12.89 -0.53 10.84
C PRO A 18 -13.51 0.86 11.10
N ALA A 19 -12.82 1.94 10.72
CA ALA A 19 -13.32 3.30 10.91
C ALA A 19 -14.47 3.65 9.95
N THR A 20 -14.46 3.10 8.73
CA THR A 20 -15.54 3.31 7.74
C THR A 20 -16.48 2.11 7.61
N GLY A 21 -16.07 0.93 8.09
CA GLY A 21 -16.79 -0.33 7.89
C GLY A 21 -16.62 -0.92 6.49
N GLU A 22 -15.74 -0.35 5.66
CA GLU A 22 -15.53 -0.78 4.29
C GLU A 22 -14.51 -1.92 4.20
N SER A 23 -14.71 -2.79 3.21
CA SER A 23 -13.82 -3.89 2.89
C SER A 23 -13.39 -3.80 1.43
N PHE A 24 -12.10 -4.02 1.19
CA PHE A 24 -11.49 -3.99 -0.13
C PHE A 24 -10.71 -5.28 -0.37
N THR A 25 -10.45 -5.56 -1.64
CA THR A 25 -9.47 -6.55 -2.07
C THR A 25 -8.36 -5.84 -2.83
N VAL A 26 -7.13 -6.24 -2.55
CA VAL A 26 -5.95 -5.80 -3.28
C VAL A 26 -5.30 -7.00 -3.96
N ASN A 27 -4.56 -6.74 -5.02
CA ASN A 27 -3.73 -7.77 -5.63
C ASN A 27 -2.50 -8.06 -4.73
N PRO A 28 -1.72 -9.13 -5.01
CA PRO A 28 -0.57 -9.48 -4.19
C PRO A 28 0.47 -8.35 -4.04
N ILE A 29 0.73 -7.60 -5.10
CA ILE A 29 1.68 -6.47 -5.06
C ILE A 29 1.17 -5.35 -4.15
N GLY A 30 -0.11 -5.01 -4.23
CA GLY A 30 -0.75 -4.03 -3.34
C GLY A 30 -0.73 -4.49 -1.89
N ALA A 31 -0.89 -5.79 -1.63
CA ALA A 31 -0.78 -6.35 -0.29
C ALA A 31 0.65 -6.20 0.27
N GLU A 32 1.68 -6.53 -0.54
CA GLU A 32 3.08 -6.33 -0.17
C GLU A 32 3.39 -4.86 0.11
N VAL A 33 2.94 -3.94 -0.76
CA VAL A 33 3.10 -2.50 -0.57
C VAL A 33 2.45 -2.04 0.74
N ILE A 34 1.21 -2.44 1.02
CA ILE A 34 0.54 -2.08 2.28
C ILE A 34 1.33 -2.62 3.47
N GLN A 35 1.84 -3.85 3.40
CA GLN A 35 2.63 -4.44 4.48
C GLN A 35 3.93 -3.68 4.72
N LEU A 36 4.67 -3.32 3.67
CA LEU A 36 5.88 -2.50 3.78
C LEU A 36 5.59 -1.15 4.44
N LEU A 37 4.50 -0.49 4.02
CA LEU A 37 4.08 0.78 4.61
C LEU A 37 3.60 0.65 6.06
N LYS A 38 3.03 -0.50 6.46
CA LYS A 38 2.73 -0.81 7.87
C LYS A 38 4.00 -1.02 8.69
N ASP A 39 5.06 -1.53 8.08
CA ASP A 39 6.37 -1.74 8.69
C ASP A 39 7.23 -0.45 8.72
N ASN A 40 6.60 0.72 8.52
CA ASN A 40 7.23 2.05 8.46
C ASN A 40 8.28 2.21 7.36
N LYS A 41 8.21 1.39 6.29
CA LYS A 41 9.02 1.63 5.09
C LYS A 41 8.52 2.85 4.35
N SER A 42 9.46 3.59 3.79
CA SER A 42 9.17 4.69 2.87
C SER A 42 8.67 4.17 1.52
N ILE A 43 8.03 5.06 0.75
CA ILE A 43 7.64 4.77 -0.63
C ILE A 43 8.86 4.37 -1.48
N GLN A 44 10.00 5.04 -1.27
CA GLN A 44 11.23 4.72 -1.99
C GLN A 44 11.73 3.31 -1.67
N GLU A 45 11.74 2.93 -0.39
CA GLU A 45 12.11 1.57 0.01
C GLU A 45 11.15 0.52 -0.55
N ALA A 46 9.85 0.84 -0.70
CA ALA A 46 8.89 -0.04 -1.33
C ALA A 46 9.15 -0.21 -2.83
N ILE A 47 9.54 0.86 -3.53
CA ILE A 47 9.96 0.82 -4.93
C ILE A 47 11.19 -0.07 -5.09
N GLU A 48 12.23 0.19 -4.32
CA GLU A 48 13.47 -0.60 -4.35
C GLU A 48 13.19 -2.09 -4.09
N PHE A 49 12.39 -2.40 -3.05
CA PHE A 49 12.03 -3.77 -2.71
C PHE A 49 11.31 -4.50 -3.85
N ILE A 50 10.40 -3.82 -4.55
CA ILE A 50 9.65 -4.43 -5.66
C ILE A 50 10.57 -4.61 -6.87
N LEU A 51 11.40 -3.63 -7.23
CA LEU A 51 12.31 -3.72 -8.37
C LEU A 51 13.40 -4.79 -8.18
N GLU A 52 13.81 -5.06 -6.94
CA GLU A 52 14.75 -6.15 -6.64
C GLU A 52 14.11 -7.53 -6.80
N ARG A 53 12.82 -7.67 -6.52
CA ARG A 53 12.12 -8.97 -6.50
C ARG A 53 11.40 -9.30 -7.80
N TYR A 54 11.01 -8.28 -8.55
CA TYR A 54 10.17 -8.39 -9.73
C TYR A 54 10.85 -7.72 -10.91
N ASN A 55 10.86 -8.39 -12.05
CA ASN A 55 11.38 -7.83 -13.30
C ASN A 55 10.32 -6.89 -13.93
N VAL A 56 10.23 -5.68 -13.40
CA VAL A 56 9.29 -4.63 -13.83
C VAL A 56 10.05 -3.34 -14.14
N ASP A 57 9.50 -2.53 -15.02
CA ASP A 57 10.01 -1.19 -15.32
C ASP A 57 9.73 -0.22 -14.15
N GLU A 58 10.77 0.47 -13.70
CA GLU A 58 10.72 1.43 -12.58
C GLU A 58 9.71 2.54 -12.83
N THR A 59 9.75 3.16 -14.01
CA THR A 59 8.86 4.30 -14.32
C THR A 59 7.39 3.90 -14.28
N SER A 60 7.08 2.71 -14.80
CA SER A 60 5.75 2.13 -14.81
C SER A 60 5.28 1.81 -13.39
N PHE A 61 6.13 1.16 -12.59
CA PHE A 61 5.79 0.81 -11.21
C PHE A 61 5.61 2.04 -10.32
N GLU A 62 6.48 3.04 -10.43
CA GLU A 62 6.35 4.30 -9.68
C GLU A 62 5.02 4.99 -9.97
N LYS A 63 4.59 5.01 -11.23
CA LYS A 63 3.30 5.58 -11.61
C LYS A 63 2.14 4.79 -10.99
N ASP A 64 2.15 3.46 -11.14
CA ASP A 64 1.11 2.59 -10.59
C ASP A 64 1.04 2.70 -9.05
N LEU A 65 2.20 2.79 -8.38
CA LEU A 65 2.29 2.97 -6.94
C LEU A 65 1.72 4.32 -6.49
N ASN A 66 2.02 5.40 -7.22
CA ASN A 66 1.46 6.71 -6.92
C ASN A 66 -0.07 6.73 -7.06
N ASP A 67 -0.61 6.14 -8.12
CA ASP A 67 -2.06 5.99 -8.31
C ASP A 67 -2.68 5.14 -7.19
N PHE A 68 -2.01 4.06 -6.77
CA PHE A 68 -2.45 3.21 -5.67
C PHE A 68 -2.45 3.95 -4.33
N VAL A 69 -1.41 4.70 -4.02
CA VAL A 69 -1.33 5.53 -2.80
C VAL A 69 -2.44 6.58 -2.78
N ALA A 70 -2.76 7.19 -3.93
CA ALA A 70 -3.89 8.11 -4.03
C ALA A 70 -5.22 7.42 -3.68
N MET A 71 -5.44 6.19 -4.14
CA MET A 71 -6.60 5.38 -3.78
C MET A 71 -6.65 5.06 -2.28
N LEU A 72 -5.52 4.66 -1.66
CA LEU A 72 -5.46 4.39 -0.23
C LEU A 72 -5.79 5.62 0.61
N LYS A 73 -5.35 6.81 0.18
CA LYS A 73 -5.73 8.08 0.82
C LYS A 73 -7.22 8.36 0.68
N HIS A 74 -7.77 8.21 -0.53
CA HIS A 74 -9.18 8.45 -0.80
C HIS A 74 -10.09 7.60 0.10
N HIS A 75 -9.75 6.33 0.30
CA HIS A 75 -10.47 5.40 1.19
C HIS A 75 -10.08 5.51 2.67
N SER A 76 -9.36 6.57 3.06
CA SER A 76 -8.95 6.81 4.45
C SER A 76 -8.15 5.65 5.07
N ILE A 77 -7.40 4.90 4.26
CA ILE A 77 -6.53 3.79 4.68
C ILE A 77 -5.12 4.28 5.03
N LEU A 78 -4.63 5.27 4.27
CA LEU A 78 -3.30 5.87 4.46
C LEU A 78 -3.42 7.28 5.05
N MET A 79 -2.58 7.59 6.05
CA MET A 79 -2.43 8.94 6.57
C MET A 79 -1.20 9.63 5.97
N HIS A 80 -1.35 10.93 5.72
CA HIS A 80 -0.24 11.82 5.49
C HIS A 80 0.10 12.49 6.82
N ASP A 81 1.36 12.34 7.25
CA ASP A 81 1.90 13.22 8.28
C ASP A 81 2.07 14.59 7.61
N GLU A 82 1.44 15.64 8.16
CA GLU A 82 1.66 17.03 7.73
C GLU A 82 3.14 17.45 7.88
#